data_AF-A0A3S4Y872-F1
#
_entry.id   AF-A0A3S4Y872-F1
#
_cell.length_a   1.000
_cell.length_b   1.000
_cell.length_c   1.000
_cell.angle_alpha   90.00
_cell.angle_beta   90.00
_cell.angle_gamma   90.00
#
_symmetry.space_group_name_H-M   'P 1'
#
loop_
_entity.id
_entity.type
_entity.pdbx_description
1 polymer ?
#
loop_
_entity_poly.entity_id
_entity_poly.type
_entity_poly.pdbx_seq_one_letter_code
_entity_poly.pdbx_strand_id
1 'polypeptide(L)'
;MDELRCDPGWVEEQMEAYFGYRGGPLGVGEAASPEVLEHFEGIFPASILQIWRTVGFDGIANGRHWITNPLEWAPAVESWLEGLELPFPDQQWWCITRTPMGSMRLWGEISGPALKIISVFGFLYPDSASHRNMLDPVMRERMGCSRLLSVTKDSARDDVSRRRLADEGFKKFGSLGPGEVFALVPAYCLAGRLDASLLAKEPAVAHVAFLGQSTQPEMRPDLMASFGDALVEQIVTQDNQPPTEPGQ
;
A
#
# COMPACT_ATOMS: atom_id res chain seq x y z
N MET A 1 3.40 -30.82 5.83
CA MET A 1 3.24 -29.36 5.84
C MET A 1 4.49 -28.84 5.19
N ASP A 2 4.42 -28.49 3.91
CA ASP A 2 5.60 -28.12 3.14
C ASP A 2 6.16 -26.80 3.69
N GLU A 3 7.49 -26.74 3.84
CA GLU A 3 8.19 -25.57 4.32
C GLU A 3 8.01 -24.43 3.31
N LEU A 4 7.54 -23.27 3.78
CA LEU A 4 7.27 -22.13 2.91
C LEU A 4 8.60 -21.56 2.41
N ARG A 5 8.86 -21.67 1.11
CA ARG A 5 10.02 -21.05 0.47
C ARG A 5 9.97 -19.52 0.53
N CYS A 6 11.13 -18.91 0.74
CA CYS A 6 11.34 -17.47 0.61
C CYS A 6 12.76 -17.15 0.09
N ASP A 7 13.41 -18.13 -0.55
CA ASP A 7 14.73 -17.99 -1.14
C ASP A 7 14.71 -17.08 -2.39
N PRO A 8 15.87 -16.59 -2.85
CA PRO A 8 15.93 -15.73 -4.03
C PRO A 8 15.31 -16.34 -5.30
N GLY A 9 15.42 -17.66 -5.49
CA GLY A 9 14.79 -18.34 -6.62
C GLY A 9 13.27 -18.32 -6.53
N TRP A 10 12.69 -18.42 -5.33
CA TRP A 10 11.25 -18.23 -5.14
C TRP A 10 10.80 -16.82 -5.52
N VAL A 11 11.58 -15.77 -5.19
CA VAL A 11 11.25 -14.38 -5.56
C VAL A 11 11.28 -14.20 -7.09
N GLU A 12 12.24 -14.80 -7.78
CA GLU A 12 12.32 -14.82 -9.25
C GLU A 12 11.07 -15.48 -9.86
N GLU A 13 10.69 -16.66 -9.37
CA GLU A 13 9.45 -17.34 -9.79
C GLU A 13 8.21 -16.45 -9.61
N GLN A 14 8.12 -15.70 -8.49
CA GLN A 14 7.01 -14.78 -8.26
C GLN A 14 7.01 -13.59 -9.24
N MET A 15 8.18 -13.02 -9.54
CA MET A 15 8.30 -11.95 -10.54
C MET A 15 7.90 -12.43 -11.92
N GLU A 16 8.40 -13.58 -12.37
CA GLU A 16 8.05 -14.17 -13.67
C GLU A 16 6.55 -14.42 -13.79
N ALA A 17 5.95 -15.06 -12.77
CA ALA A 17 4.52 -15.32 -12.74
C ALA A 17 3.70 -14.01 -12.77
N TYR A 18 4.12 -13.00 -12.00
CA TYR A 18 3.46 -11.70 -11.99
C TYR A 18 3.56 -11.00 -13.35
N PHE A 19 4.75 -10.94 -13.94
CA PHE A 19 4.97 -10.27 -15.23
C PHE A 19 4.22 -10.97 -16.36
N GLY A 20 4.20 -12.31 -16.38
CA GLY A 20 3.43 -13.09 -17.34
C GLY A 20 1.92 -12.81 -17.27
N TYR A 21 1.39 -12.56 -16.07
CA TYR A 21 -0.05 -12.33 -15.86
C TYR A 21 -0.47 -10.84 -15.95
N ARG A 22 0.36 -9.92 -15.46
CA ARG A 22 0.01 -8.50 -15.30
C ARG A 22 0.78 -7.57 -16.23
N GLY A 23 1.90 -8.01 -16.80
CA GLY A 23 2.85 -7.18 -17.52
C GLY A 23 4.01 -6.74 -16.61
N GLY A 24 5.21 -6.68 -17.20
CA GLY A 24 6.46 -6.31 -16.55
C GLY A 24 6.62 -4.80 -16.30
N PRO A 25 7.86 -4.39 -15.92
CA PRO A 25 8.24 -2.98 -15.79
C PRO A 25 7.96 -2.20 -17.08
N LEU A 26 7.53 -0.95 -16.94
CA LEU A 26 7.23 -0.06 -18.07
C LEU A 26 8.50 0.45 -18.77
N GLY A 27 9.65 0.42 -18.10
CA GLY A 27 10.92 0.97 -18.57
C GLY A 27 10.98 2.50 -18.51
N VAL A 28 10.13 3.14 -17.69
CA VAL A 28 10.06 4.61 -17.58
C VAL A 28 10.54 5.14 -16.23
N GLY A 29 10.72 4.25 -15.26
CA GLY A 29 11.25 4.55 -13.93
C GLY A 29 12.76 4.58 -13.87
N GLU A 30 13.28 4.61 -12.65
CA GLU A 30 14.70 4.69 -12.36
C GLU A 30 15.21 3.38 -11.75
N ALA A 31 16.44 2.98 -12.10
CA ALA A 31 17.08 1.86 -11.43
C ALA A 31 17.37 2.21 -9.95
N ALA A 32 17.21 1.24 -9.05
CA ALA A 32 17.60 1.44 -7.67
C ALA A 32 19.13 1.61 -7.58
N SER A 33 19.59 2.76 -7.09
CA SER A 33 21.02 3.04 -6.98
C SER A 33 21.65 2.18 -5.87
N PRO A 34 22.97 1.91 -5.93
CA PRO A 34 23.69 1.22 -4.87
C PRO A 34 23.51 1.90 -3.50
N GLU A 35 23.51 3.23 -3.45
CA GLU A 35 23.35 4.01 -2.22
C GLU A 35 21.96 3.81 -1.61
N VAL A 36 20.91 3.75 -2.43
CA VAL A 36 19.55 3.47 -1.94
C VAL A 36 19.44 2.02 -1.44
N LEU A 37 20.04 1.07 -2.15
CA LEU A 37 20.04 -0.34 -1.74
C LEU A 37 20.80 -0.55 -0.42
N GLU A 38 21.94 0.10 -0.24
CA GLU A 38 22.74 0.08 0.99
C GLU A 38 21.98 0.73 2.15
N HIS A 39 21.35 1.89 1.91
CA HIS A 39 20.58 2.58 2.93
C HIS A 39 19.48 1.70 3.54
N PHE A 40 18.78 0.92 2.71
CA PHE A 40 17.66 0.08 3.15
C PHE A 40 18.05 -1.37 3.48
N GLU A 41 19.34 -1.70 3.44
CA GLU A 41 19.82 -3.00 3.89
C GLU A 41 19.54 -3.18 5.39
N GLY A 42 18.93 -4.31 5.76
CA GLY A 42 18.47 -4.57 7.13
C GLY A 42 17.12 -3.93 7.48
N ILE A 43 16.78 -2.77 6.91
CA ILE A 43 15.46 -2.14 7.10
C ILE A 43 14.37 -2.94 6.37
N PHE A 44 14.56 -3.18 5.08
CA PHE A 44 13.64 -4.00 4.29
C PHE A 44 14.04 -5.48 4.27
N PRO A 45 13.09 -6.38 3.97
CA PRO A 45 13.40 -7.77 3.63
C PRO A 45 14.24 -7.83 2.35
N ALA A 46 15.09 -8.85 2.24
CA ALA A 46 15.98 -9.04 1.10
C ALA A 46 15.21 -9.16 -0.23
N SER A 47 14.01 -9.72 -0.20
CA SER A 47 13.08 -9.82 -1.32
C SER A 47 12.69 -8.45 -1.92
N ILE A 48 12.51 -7.41 -1.10
CA ILE A 48 12.26 -6.04 -1.62
C ILE A 48 13.46 -5.57 -2.42
N LEU A 49 14.66 -5.69 -1.85
CA LEU A 49 15.90 -5.25 -2.49
C LEU A 49 16.19 -6.06 -3.77
N GLN A 50 15.86 -7.35 -3.79
CA GLN A 50 15.96 -8.18 -5.00
C GLN A 50 15.04 -7.70 -6.12
N ILE A 51 13.77 -7.38 -5.79
CA ILE A 51 12.82 -6.84 -6.77
C ILE A 51 13.31 -5.47 -7.26
N TRP A 52 13.80 -4.59 -6.38
CA TRP A 52 14.33 -3.28 -6.75
C TRP A 52 15.53 -3.36 -7.70
N ARG A 53 16.43 -4.33 -7.52
CA ARG A 53 17.54 -4.56 -8.46
C ARG A 53 17.07 -4.96 -9.86
N THR A 54 15.88 -5.57 -9.98
CA THR A 54 15.33 -6.06 -11.24
C THR A 54 14.40 -5.04 -11.91
N VAL A 55 13.53 -4.41 -11.12
CA VAL A 55 12.44 -3.54 -11.59
C VAL A 55 12.79 -2.07 -11.46
N GLY A 56 13.59 -1.70 -10.46
CA GLY A 56 13.77 -0.30 -10.05
C GLY A 56 12.50 0.31 -9.45
N PHE A 57 12.44 1.64 -9.49
CA PHE A 57 11.30 2.46 -9.06
C PHE A 57 10.43 2.79 -10.26
N ASP A 58 9.71 1.77 -10.74
CA ASP A 58 8.96 1.81 -12.00
C ASP A 58 7.51 1.34 -11.83
N GLY A 59 6.72 1.59 -12.87
CA GLY A 59 5.37 1.11 -13.02
C GLY A 59 5.36 -0.33 -13.50
N ILE A 60 4.47 -1.12 -12.91
CA ILE A 60 4.09 -2.46 -13.38
C ILE A 60 2.58 -2.52 -13.58
N ALA A 61 2.08 -3.64 -14.11
CA ALA A 61 0.66 -3.82 -14.40
C ALA A 61 0.08 -2.72 -15.31
N ASN A 62 0.83 -2.33 -16.34
CA ASN A 62 0.51 -1.22 -17.26
C ASN A 62 0.37 0.13 -16.54
N GLY A 63 1.25 0.39 -15.57
CA GLY A 63 1.28 1.63 -14.78
C GLY A 63 0.18 1.72 -13.72
N ARG A 64 -0.52 0.62 -13.41
CA ARG A 64 -1.55 0.59 -12.36
C ARG A 64 -1.00 0.37 -10.96
N HIS A 65 0.27 0.03 -10.86
CA HIS A 65 0.97 -0.16 -9.61
C HIS A 65 2.40 0.33 -9.80
N TRP A 66 2.90 1.13 -8.86
CA TRP A 66 4.22 1.73 -8.96
C TRP A 66 5.02 1.36 -7.72
N ILE A 67 6.23 0.87 -7.94
CA ILE A 67 7.24 0.74 -6.90
C ILE A 67 7.90 2.10 -6.73
N THR A 68 8.03 2.57 -5.50
CA THR A 68 8.49 3.93 -5.19
C THR A 68 9.86 3.92 -4.55
N ASN A 69 10.67 4.94 -4.88
CA ASN A 69 11.84 5.27 -4.08
C ASN A 69 11.37 5.86 -2.74
N PRO A 70 11.57 5.20 -1.59
CA PRO A 70 11.01 5.71 -0.35
C PRO A 70 11.64 7.01 0.13
N LEU A 71 12.89 7.29 -0.28
CA LEU A 71 13.56 8.56 0.04
C LEU A 71 12.90 9.74 -0.67
N GLU A 72 12.49 9.57 -1.94
CA GLU A 72 11.77 10.62 -2.68
C GLU A 72 10.35 10.83 -2.19
N TRP A 73 9.71 9.76 -1.68
CA TRP A 73 8.33 9.82 -1.19
C TRP A 73 8.22 10.24 0.27
N ALA A 74 9.33 10.44 0.98
CA ALA A 74 9.33 10.86 2.39
C ALA A 74 8.47 12.12 2.64
N PRO A 75 8.54 13.22 1.84
CA PRO A 75 7.69 14.39 2.07
C PRO A 75 6.19 14.11 1.99
N ALA A 76 5.79 13.18 1.10
CA ALA A 76 4.40 12.76 1.00
C ALA A 76 3.99 11.94 2.25
N VAL A 77 4.84 11.03 2.72
CA VAL A 77 4.56 10.26 3.94
C VAL A 77 4.47 11.17 5.17
N GLU A 78 5.45 12.05 5.37
CA GLU A 78 5.50 13.00 6.48
C GLU A 78 4.22 13.84 6.55
N SER A 79 3.79 14.42 5.42
CA SER A 79 2.57 15.25 5.38
C SER A 79 1.29 14.54 5.83
N TRP A 80 1.23 13.21 5.70
CA TRP A 80 0.06 12.42 6.08
C TRP A 80 0.12 11.92 7.52
N LEU A 81 1.31 11.79 8.08
CA LEU A 81 1.53 11.18 9.41
C LEU A 81 1.86 12.22 10.49
N GLU A 82 2.19 13.46 10.10
CA GLU A 82 2.51 14.54 11.03
C GLU A 82 1.40 14.74 12.07
N GLY A 83 1.77 14.64 13.35
CA GLY A 83 0.86 14.83 14.47
C GLY A 83 -0.19 13.72 14.69
N LEU A 84 -0.11 12.60 13.94
CA LEU A 84 -1.00 11.46 14.14
C LEU A 84 -0.43 10.45 15.13
N GLU A 85 -1.27 9.99 16.05
CA GLU A 85 -1.01 8.80 16.84
C GLU A 85 -1.44 7.56 16.04
N LEU A 86 -0.48 6.73 15.66
CA LEU A 86 -0.73 5.48 14.94
C LEU A 86 -0.87 4.31 15.94
N PRO A 87 -1.68 3.29 15.63
CA PRO A 87 -1.83 2.10 16.48
C PRO A 87 -0.63 1.13 16.34
N PHE A 88 0.59 1.66 16.29
CA PHE A 88 1.84 0.94 16.14
C PHE A 88 2.93 1.61 17.00
N PRO A 89 4.02 0.91 17.35
CA PRO A 89 5.16 1.55 17.99
C PRO A 89 5.72 2.71 17.17
N ASP A 90 6.31 3.70 17.83
CA ASP A 90 7.04 4.79 17.17
C ASP A 90 8.11 4.21 16.22
N GLN A 91 8.05 4.59 14.94
CA GLN A 91 8.90 4.06 13.89
C GLN A 91 8.91 4.99 12.67
N GLN A 92 9.93 4.83 11.81
CA GLN A 92 9.92 5.45 10.50
C GLN A 92 8.99 4.69 9.55
N TRP A 93 8.36 5.43 8.63
CA TRP A 93 7.42 4.91 7.64
C TRP A 93 7.88 5.25 6.24
N TRP A 94 7.86 4.24 5.37
CA TRP A 94 8.40 4.32 4.03
C TRP A 94 7.34 3.97 2.99
N CYS A 95 7.09 4.84 2.03
CA CYS A 95 6.23 4.48 0.89
C CYS A 95 6.97 3.49 -0.02
N ILE A 96 6.48 2.25 -0.09
CA ILE A 96 7.07 1.20 -0.92
C ILE A 96 6.36 1.05 -2.27
N THR A 97 5.07 1.37 -2.30
CA THR A 97 4.28 1.32 -3.53
C THR A 97 3.17 2.37 -3.50
N ARG A 98 2.73 2.79 -4.69
CA ARG A 98 1.61 3.70 -4.86
C ARG A 98 0.72 3.34 -6.04
N THR A 99 -0.51 3.86 -6.02
CA THR A 99 -1.46 3.76 -7.11
C THR A 99 -1.32 4.92 -8.10
N PRO A 100 -1.91 4.84 -9.31
CA PRO A 100 -2.03 5.96 -10.24
C PRO A 100 -2.60 7.23 -9.61
N MET A 101 -3.49 7.11 -8.63
CA MET A 101 -4.09 8.26 -7.93
C MET A 101 -3.34 8.67 -6.66
N GLY A 102 -2.13 8.13 -6.43
CA GLY A 102 -1.29 8.50 -5.31
C GLY A 102 -1.70 7.92 -3.96
N SER A 103 -2.53 6.87 -3.92
CA SER A 103 -2.76 6.11 -2.68
C SER A 103 -1.54 5.27 -2.38
N MET A 104 -1.07 5.28 -1.13
CA MET A 104 0.21 4.73 -0.73
C MET A 104 0.06 3.44 0.09
N ARG A 105 1.02 2.54 -0.05
CA ARG A 105 1.29 1.49 0.93
C ARG A 105 2.58 1.81 1.64
N LEU A 106 2.49 1.92 2.96
CA LEU A 106 3.61 2.26 3.81
C LEU A 106 4.15 1.01 4.51
N TRP A 107 5.46 0.95 4.59
CA TRP A 107 6.21 -0.01 5.37
C TRP A 107 6.78 0.70 6.60
N GLY A 108 6.36 0.29 7.79
CA GLY A 108 6.98 0.71 9.04
C GLY A 108 8.14 -0.23 9.37
N GLU A 109 9.26 0.30 9.85
CA GLU A 109 10.48 -0.51 10.10
C GLU A 109 10.25 -1.67 11.09
N ILE A 110 9.31 -1.51 12.01
CA ILE A 110 8.93 -2.51 13.02
C ILE A 110 7.67 -3.29 12.59
N SER A 111 6.72 -2.61 11.96
CA SER A 111 5.39 -3.14 11.67
C SER A 111 5.23 -3.76 10.28
N GLY A 112 6.22 -3.58 9.39
CA GLY A 112 6.13 -4.08 8.03
C GLY A 112 5.11 -3.29 7.21
N PRO A 113 4.42 -3.89 6.22
CA PRO A 113 3.51 -3.19 5.31
C PRO A 113 2.14 -2.88 5.94
N ALA A 114 2.13 -2.37 7.17
CA ALA A 114 0.99 -2.32 8.08
C ALA A 114 0.09 -1.08 7.94
N LEU A 115 0.40 -0.16 7.03
CA LEU A 115 -0.42 1.04 6.83
C LEU A 115 -0.66 1.31 5.36
N LYS A 116 -1.93 1.54 5.01
CA LYS A 116 -2.35 1.93 3.67
C LYS A 116 -3.09 3.26 3.74
N ILE A 117 -2.72 4.21 2.89
CA ILE A 117 -3.36 5.52 2.82
C ILE A 117 -4.11 5.63 1.49
N ILE A 118 -5.43 5.85 1.56
CA ILE A 118 -6.25 6.22 0.40
C ILE A 118 -6.30 7.75 0.36
N SER A 119 -5.26 8.34 -0.22
CA SER A 119 -5.00 9.78 -0.17
C SER A 119 -6.12 10.64 -0.74
N VAL A 120 -6.81 10.16 -1.78
CA VAL A 120 -7.98 10.84 -2.37
C VAL A 120 -9.09 11.09 -1.33
N PHE A 121 -9.25 10.19 -0.35
CA PHE A 121 -10.31 10.25 0.67
C PHE A 121 -9.82 10.63 2.07
N GLY A 122 -8.51 10.65 2.30
CA GLY A 122 -7.95 10.81 3.64
C GLY A 122 -8.10 9.60 4.56
N PHE A 123 -8.33 8.41 4.01
CA PHE A 123 -8.53 7.21 4.84
C PHE A 123 -7.21 6.49 5.10
N LEU A 124 -6.92 6.24 6.37
CA LEU A 124 -5.77 5.45 6.82
C LEU A 124 -6.27 4.08 7.29
N TYR A 125 -5.76 3.01 6.69
CA TYR A 125 -6.13 1.63 7.01
C TYR A 125 -4.94 0.93 7.67
N PRO A 126 -4.97 0.73 8.99
CA PRO A 126 -3.98 -0.07 9.69
C PRO A 126 -4.23 -1.58 9.45
N ASP A 127 -3.15 -2.36 9.51
CA ASP A 127 -3.14 -3.82 9.42
C ASP A 127 -2.17 -4.39 10.48
N SER A 128 -2.69 -4.64 11.68
CA SER A 128 -1.95 -5.22 12.80
C SER A 128 -1.51 -6.67 12.55
N ALA A 129 -2.18 -7.38 11.64
CA ALA A 129 -1.75 -8.73 11.27
C ALA A 129 -0.39 -8.70 10.55
N SER A 130 -0.13 -7.65 9.76
CA SER A 130 1.20 -7.44 9.17
C SER A 130 2.29 -7.26 10.22
N HIS A 131 2.03 -6.52 11.31
CA HIS A 131 3.00 -6.39 12.41
C HIS A 131 3.29 -7.73 13.11
N ARG A 132 2.28 -8.56 13.37
CA ARG A 132 2.49 -9.90 13.92
C ARG A 132 3.33 -10.79 13.00
N ASN A 133 3.06 -10.74 11.70
CA ASN A 133 3.78 -11.52 10.69
C ASN A 133 5.24 -11.07 10.52
N MET A 134 5.60 -9.85 10.91
CA MET A 134 6.99 -9.37 10.86
C MET A 134 7.92 -10.10 11.84
N LEU A 135 7.35 -10.76 12.87
CA LEU A 135 8.11 -11.54 13.85
C LEU A 135 8.61 -12.87 13.28
N ASP A 136 8.02 -13.34 12.19
CA ASP A 136 8.45 -14.55 11.46
C ASP A 136 9.32 -14.14 10.26
N PRO A 137 10.61 -14.55 10.22
CA PRO A 137 11.52 -14.18 9.13
C PRO A 137 11.04 -14.62 7.73
N VAL A 138 10.40 -15.78 7.61
CA VAL A 138 9.88 -16.28 6.33
C VAL A 138 8.69 -15.42 5.90
N MET A 139 7.80 -15.09 6.83
CA MET A 139 6.66 -14.21 6.54
C MET A 139 7.12 -12.79 6.22
N ARG A 140 8.15 -12.26 6.89
CA ARG A 140 8.77 -10.97 6.58
C ARG A 140 9.23 -10.92 5.12
N GLU A 141 9.95 -11.95 4.64
CA GLU A 141 10.37 -12.03 3.24
C GLU A 141 9.20 -12.16 2.27
N ARG A 142 8.22 -13.03 2.58
CA ARG A 142 7.05 -13.20 1.70
C ARG A 142 6.18 -11.95 1.64
N MET A 143 6.08 -11.18 2.72
CA MET A 143 5.40 -9.89 2.72
C MET A 143 6.13 -8.88 1.84
N GLY A 144 7.47 -8.80 1.91
CA GLY A 144 8.27 -7.97 1.02
C GLY A 144 7.97 -8.24 -0.45
N CYS A 145 8.12 -9.49 -0.87
CA CYS A 145 7.82 -9.92 -2.24
C CYS A 145 6.34 -9.65 -2.63
N SER A 146 5.39 -10.09 -1.81
CA SER A 146 3.97 -10.02 -2.16
C SER A 146 3.43 -8.59 -2.23
N ARG A 147 3.98 -7.65 -1.47
CA ARG A 147 3.47 -6.26 -1.45
C ARG A 147 3.91 -5.45 -2.66
N LEU A 148 5.11 -5.70 -3.19
CA LEU A 148 5.58 -5.10 -4.44
C LEU A 148 4.94 -5.77 -5.67
N LEU A 149 4.55 -7.04 -5.55
CA LEU A 149 3.90 -7.81 -6.62
C LEU A 149 2.39 -7.98 -6.39
N SER A 150 1.72 -6.98 -5.81
CA SER A 150 0.27 -6.99 -5.63
C SER A 150 -0.34 -5.64 -5.93
N VAL A 151 -1.14 -5.60 -7.01
CA VAL A 151 -1.81 -4.37 -7.44
C VAL A 151 -2.80 -3.91 -6.38
N THR A 152 -2.49 -2.78 -5.77
CA THR A 152 -3.46 -2.03 -4.99
C THR A 152 -4.43 -1.33 -5.95
N LYS A 153 -5.72 -1.67 -5.87
CA LYS A 153 -6.75 -1.06 -6.72
C LYS A 153 -7.11 0.33 -6.21
N ASP A 154 -7.17 1.31 -7.11
CA ASP A 154 -7.87 2.58 -6.86
C ASP A 154 -9.38 2.34 -6.77
N SER A 155 -9.95 2.77 -5.65
CA SER A 155 -11.38 2.63 -5.35
C SER A 155 -12.21 3.85 -5.77
N ALA A 156 -11.57 4.99 -6.01
CA ALA A 156 -12.26 6.23 -6.34
C ALA A 156 -13.00 6.11 -7.69
N ARG A 157 -14.26 6.51 -7.68
CA ARG A 157 -15.18 6.42 -8.82
C ARG A 157 -15.78 7.77 -9.08
N ASP A 158 -15.90 8.09 -10.36
CA ASP A 158 -16.66 9.24 -10.83
C ASP A 158 -18.10 9.15 -10.31
N ASP A 159 -18.61 10.25 -9.75
CA ASP A 159 -19.88 10.26 -9.04
C ASP A 159 -21.05 9.90 -9.98
N VAL A 160 -21.00 10.38 -11.22
CA VAL A 160 -22.07 10.21 -12.21
C VAL A 160 -21.95 8.88 -12.94
N SER A 161 -20.83 8.65 -13.62
CA SER A 161 -20.65 7.46 -14.47
C SER A 161 -20.32 6.21 -13.69
N ARG A 162 -19.91 6.34 -12.41
CA ARG A 162 -19.45 5.24 -11.53
C ARG A 162 -18.23 4.50 -12.06
N ARG A 163 -17.60 4.96 -13.15
CA ARG A 163 -16.34 4.43 -13.67
C ARG A 163 -15.20 4.82 -12.74
N ARG A 164 -14.13 4.03 -12.69
CA ARG A 164 -13.00 4.37 -11.82
C ARG A 164 -12.29 5.59 -12.37
N LEU A 165 -11.93 6.52 -11.49
CA LEU A 165 -11.20 7.72 -11.89
C LEU A 165 -9.82 7.38 -12.49
N ALA A 166 -9.13 6.36 -11.98
CA ALA A 166 -7.91 5.87 -12.60
C ALA A 166 -8.13 5.40 -14.05
N ASP A 167 -9.24 4.70 -14.33
CA ASP A 167 -9.56 4.22 -15.68
C ASP A 167 -9.86 5.39 -16.62
N GLU A 168 -10.59 6.40 -16.15
CA GLU A 168 -10.83 7.64 -16.89
C GLU A 168 -9.53 8.43 -17.12
N GLY A 169 -8.62 8.44 -16.13
CA GLY A 169 -7.29 9.05 -16.23
C GLY A 169 -6.48 8.41 -17.37
N PHE A 170 -6.36 7.09 -17.38
CA PHE A 170 -5.67 6.38 -18.46
C PHE A 170 -6.31 6.63 -19.83
N LYS A 171 -7.65 6.67 -19.90
CA LYS A 171 -8.36 6.97 -21.14
C LYS A 171 -8.08 8.39 -21.65
N LYS A 172 -8.02 9.38 -20.75
CA LYS A 172 -7.86 10.79 -21.08
C LYS A 172 -6.41 11.16 -21.39
N PHE A 173 -5.46 10.56 -20.69
CA PHE A 173 -4.06 11.01 -20.65
C PHE A 173 -3.05 9.97 -21.14
N GLY A 174 -3.48 8.73 -21.38
CA GLY A 174 -2.56 7.63 -21.65
C GLY A 174 -1.80 7.21 -20.40
N SER A 175 -0.52 6.90 -20.54
CA SER A 175 0.33 6.43 -19.44
C SER A 175 0.76 7.56 -18.49
N LEU A 176 1.11 7.16 -17.27
CA LEU A 176 1.84 7.98 -16.30
C LEU A 176 3.35 7.70 -16.43
N GLY A 177 4.17 8.71 -16.19
CA GLY A 177 5.57 8.58 -15.84
C GLY A 177 5.77 8.30 -14.34
N PRO A 178 7.01 8.04 -13.90
CA PRO A 178 7.33 7.65 -12.52
C PRO A 178 7.00 8.73 -11.49
N GLY A 179 7.19 10.00 -11.86
CA GLY A 179 6.89 11.16 -11.04
C GLY A 179 5.48 11.73 -11.20
N GLU A 180 4.55 11.00 -11.84
CA GLU A 180 3.20 11.52 -12.14
C GLU A 180 2.08 10.71 -11.47
N VAL A 181 1.00 11.41 -11.12
CA VAL A 181 -0.29 10.84 -10.68
C VAL A 181 -1.47 11.44 -11.44
N PHE A 182 -2.58 10.70 -11.49
CA PHE A 182 -3.87 11.28 -11.82
C PHE A 182 -4.45 11.96 -10.59
N ALA A 183 -4.57 13.28 -10.66
CA ALA A 183 -5.03 14.15 -9.60
C ALA A 183 -6.40 14.75 -9.94
N LEU A 184 -7.24 14.97 -8.92
CA LEU A 184 -8.41 15.85 -9.05
C LEU A 184 -7.96 17.29 -8.79
N VAL A 185 -8.26 18.20 -9.72
CA VAL A 185 -7.93 19.63 -9.61
C VAL A 185 -9.20 20.46 -9.85
N PRO A 186 -9.78 21.08 -8.81
CA PRO A 186 -9.38 21.03 -7.39
C PRO A 186 -9.56 19.62 -6.76
N ALA A 187 -8.80 19.36 -5.70
CA ALA A 187 -8.83 18.09 -4.97
C ALA A 187 -10.20 17.80 -4.33
N TYR A 188 -10.50 16.52 -4.06
CA TYR A 188 -11.78 16.09 -3.49
C TYR A 188 -12.12 16.79 -2.16
N CYS A 189 -11.14 16.97 -1.27
CA CYS A 189 -11.31 17.67 0.00
C CYS A 189 -11.76 19.14 -0.17
N LEU A 190 -11.49 19.75 -1.33
CA LEU A 190 -11.91 21.12 -1.65
C LEU A 190 -13.17 21.16 -2.52
N ALA A 191 -13.29 20.22 -3.46
CA ALA A 191 -14.37 20.20 -4.45
C ALA A 191 -15.66 19.56 -3.91
N GLY A 192 -15.55 18.65 -2.94
CA GLY A 192 -16.67 17.87 -2.40
C GLY A 192 -17.30 16.89 -3.41
N ARG A 193 -16.65 16.63 -4.54
CA ARG A 193 -17.14 15.74 -5.61
C ARG A 193 -16.01 15.03 -6.34
N LEU A 194 -16.30 13.84 -6.85
CA LEU A 194 -15.42 13.03 -7.67
C LEU A 194 -15.89 13.11 -9.13
N ASP A 195 -15.25 13.97 -9.91
CA ASP A 195 -15.62 14.18 -11.32
C ASP A 195 -14.40 13.95 -12.22
N ALA A 196 -14.53 13.03 -13.17
CA ALA A 196 -13.49 12.70 -14.14
C ALA A 196 -13.06 13.91 -15.00
N SER A 197 -13.91 14.94 -15.16
CA SER A 197 -13.53 16.16 -15.86
C SER A 197 -12.42 16.93 -15.14
N LEU A 198 -12.35 16.80 -13.80
CA LEU A 198 -11.34 17.44 -12.94
C LEU A 198 -10.00 16.70 -12.94
N LEU A 199 -9.90 15.54 -13.60
CA LEU A 199 -8.64 14.81 -13.66
C LEU A 199 -7.59 15.60 -14.46
N ALA A 200 -6.37 15.65 -13.90
CA ALA A 200 -5.14 16.16 -14.48
C ALA A 200 -3.97 15.20 -14.19
N LYS A 201 -2.85 15.35 -14.90
CA LYS A 201 -1.57 14.75 -14.50
C LYS A 201 -0.81 15.76 -13.66
N GLU A 202 -0.42 15.38 -12.45
CA GLU A 202 0.30 16.26 -11.52
C GLU A 202 1.57 15.58 -11.00
N PRO A 203 2.58 16.36 -10.54
CA PRO A 203 3.74 15.80 -9.87
C PRO A 203 3.32 15.00 -8.63
N ALA A 204 3.69 13.72 -8.61
CA ALA A 204 3.18 12.71 -7.67
C ALA A 204 3.41 13.11 -6.21
N VAL A 205 4.66 13.32 -5.82
CA VAL A 205 5.03 13.62 -4.43
C VAL A 205 4.40 14.94 -3.98
N ALA A 206 4.50 15.99 -4.79
CA ALA A 206 3.95 17.30 -4.45
C ALA A 206 2.42 17.27 -4.31
N HIS A 207 1.71 16.61 -5.22
CA HIS A 207 0.26 16.48 -5.14
C HIS A 207 -0.18 15.68 -3.91
N VAL A 208 0.45 14.53 -3.65
CA VAL A 208 0.09 13.69 -2.49
C VAL A 208 0.43 14.39 -1.17
N ALA A 209 1.54 15.14 -1.11
CA ALA A 209 1.90 15.95 0.04
C ALA A 209 0.89 17.07 0.31
N PHE A 210 0.45 17.76 -0.75
CA PHE A 210 -0.64 18.74 -0.67
C PHE A 210 -1.93 18.13 -0.12
N LEU A 211 -2.28 16.89 -0.52
CA LEU A 211 -3.46 16.20 0.02
C LEU A 211 -3.31 15.92 1.53
N GLY A 212 -2.12 15.51 1.99
CA GLY A 212 -1.86 15.28 3.42
C GLY A 212 -2.02 16.55 4.26
N GLN A 213 -1.56 17.69 3.75
CA GLN A 213 -1.70 18.99 4.41
C GLN A 213 -3.13 19.55 4.38
N SER A 214 -3.94 19.16 3.39
CA SER A 214 -5.26 19.75 3.12
C SER A 214 -6.44 18.89 3.55
N THR A 215 -6.20 17.64 3.93
CA THR A 215 -7.24 16.66 4.24
C THR A 215 -7.11 16.23 5.69
N GLN A 216 -8.21 16.29 6.45
CA GLN A 216 -8.21 15.70 7.78
C GLN A 216 -8.12 14.17 7.68
N PRO A 217 -7.08 13.53 8.22
CA PRO A 217 -6.95 12.08 8.15
C PRO A 217 -8.01 11.37 9.00
N GLU A 218 -8.61 10.31 8.47
CA GLU A 218 -9.53 9.42 9.19
C GLU A 218 -8.90 8.03 9.34
N MET A 219 -8.57 7.66 10.59
CA MET A 219 -8.14 6.30 10.91
C MET A 219 -9.34 5.36 10.82
N ARG A 220 -9.24 4.36 9.94
CA ARG A 220 -10.28 3.35 9.73
C ARG A 220 -10.05 2.18 10.70
N PRO A 221 -11.11 1.45 11.08
CA PRO A 221 -10.96 0.23 11.88
C PRO A 221 -10.03 -0.78 11.20
N ASP A 222 -9.16 -1.41 11.99
CA ASP A 222 -8.46 -2.61 11.55
C ASP A 222 -9.48 -3.76 11.48
N LEU A 223 -9.91 -4.07 10.25
CA LEU A 223 -10.89 -5.13 10.01
C LEU A 223 -10.36 -6.49 10.48
N MET A 224 -9.06 -6.78 10.32
CA MET A 224 -8.47 -8.06 10.71
C MET A 224 -8.40 -8.21 12.24
N ALA A 225 -8.06 -7.14 12.95
CA ALA A 225 -8.15 -7.12 14.41
C ALA A 225 -9.60 -7.28 14.88
N SER A 226 -10.53 -6.54 14.25
CA SER A 226 -11.96 -6.56 14.60
C SER A 226 -12.60 -7.95 14.45
N PHE A 227 -12.18 -8.74 13.45
CA PHE A 227 -12.59 -10.15 13.32
C PHE A 227 -12.01 -11.05 14.42
N GLY A 228 -10.77 -10.79 14.84
CA GLY A 228 -10.14 -11.51 15.96
C GLY A 228 -10.84 -11.25 17.28
N ASP A 229 -11.12 -9.98 17.59
CA ASP A 229 -11.82 -9.57 18.82
C ASP A 229 -13.24 -10.15 18.87
N ALA A 230 -13.97 -10.11 17.76
CA ALA A 230 -15.29 -10.72 17.66
C ALA A 230 -15.26 -12.25 17.88
N LEU A 231 -14.19 -12.94 17.46
CA LEU A 231 -14.03 -14.38 17.71
C LEU A 231 -13.74 -14.66 19.19
N VAL A 232 -12.91 -13.83 19.83
CA VAL A 232 -12.60 -13.94 21.26
C VAL A 232 -13.85 -13.70 22.11
N GLU A 233 -14.65 -12.68 21.79
CA GLU A 233 -15.94 -12.44 22.45
C GLU A 233 -16.90 -13.62 22.31
N GLN A 234 -16.97 -14.26 21.14
CA GLN A 234 -17.79 -15.47 20.96
C GLN A 234 -17.31 -16.64 21.82
N ILE A 235 -16.00 -16.86 21.93
CA ILE A 235 -15.42 -17.92 22.78
C ILE A 235 -15.71 -17.63 24.26
N VAL A 236 -15.48 -16.40 24.72
CA VAL A 236 -15.78 -15.99 26.11
C VAL A 236 -17.27 -16.10 26.42
N THR A 237 -18.15 -15.84 25.45
CA THR A 237 -19.60 -16.00 25.62
C THR A 237 -20.01 -17.47 25.67
N GLN A 238 -19.34 -18.35 24.92
CA GLN A 238 -19.58 -19.81 24.96
C GLN A 238 -19.07 -20.45 26.25
N ASP A 239 -17.90 -20.05 26.75
CA ASP A 239 -17.31 -20.59 27.99
C ASP A 239 -18.08 -20.13 29.25
N ASN A 240 -18.86 -19.06 29.17
CA ASN A 240 -19.72 -18.58 30.25
C ASN A 240 -21.16 -19.16 30.22
N GLN A 241 -21.47 -20.11 29.32
CA GLN A 241 -22.75 -20.81 29.39
C GLN A 241 -22.71 -21.90 30.47
N PRO A 242 -23.58 -21.87 31.50
CA PRO A 242 -23.64 -22.95 32.48
C PRO A 242 -24.06 -24.27 31.81
N PRO A 243 -23.55 -25.43 32.26
CA PRO A 243 -23.92 -26.71 31.67
C PRO A 243 -25.43 -26.89 31.77
N THR A 244 -26.08 -27.08 30.62
CA THR A 244 -27.47 -27.55 30.57
C THR A 244 -27.56 -28.89 31.27
N GLU A 245 -28.24 -28.92 32.42
CA GLU A 245 -28.59 -30.17 33.10
C GLU A 245 -29.39 -31.07 32.13
N PRO A 246 -29.01 -32.35 31.97
CA PRO A 246 -29.87 -33.29 31.25
C PRO A 246 -31.09 -33.60 32.12
N GLY A 247 -32.24 -33.06 31.72
CA GLY A 247 -33.53 -33.31 32.36
C GLY A 247 -33.95 -34.79 32.27
N GLN A 248 -34.56 -35.24 33.36
CA GLN A 248 -35.24 -36.52 33.57
C GLN A 248 -36.43 -36.74 32.63
#